data_AF-A0A950NPT9-F1
#
_entry.id   AF-A0A950NPT9-F1
#
_cell.length_a   1.000
_cell.length_b   1.000
_cell.length_c   1.000
_cell.angle_alpha   90.00
_cell.angle_beta   90.00
_cell.angle_gamma   90.00
#
_symmetry.space_group_name_H-M   'P 1'
#
loop_
_entity.id
_entity.type
_entity.pdbx_description
1 polymer ?
#
loop_
_entity_poly.entity_id
_entity_poly.type
_entity_poly.pdbx_seq_one_letter_code
_entity_poly.pdbx_strand_id
1 'polypeptide(L)'
;MRRLRWLIAAVVVIVAGGVAAGAYYVFGGSAPPPPTLPSRTSAAANQISTTPAGTWRIAPAANTFVGYRVQELFAGETIHKTAVGRTSSVTGTMTCNDQQVQAVAITANLQDLKSDRAPRDTYLHTHALETDNIPNATFTLSAPDALPGP
;
A
#
# COMPACT_ATOMS: atom_id res chain seq x y z
N MET A 1 5.97 -41.96 -38.14
CA MET A 1 5.16 -40.72 -38.21
C MET A 1 4.28 -40.45 -36.98
N ARG A 2 3.58 -41.44 -36.40
CA ARG A 2 2.69 -41.24 -35.23
C ARG A 2 3.40 -40.71 -33.97
N ARG A 3 4.56 -41.27 -33.62
CA ARG A 3 5.41 -40.85 -32.49
C ARG A 3 5.98 -39.43 -32.60
N LEU A 4 6.34 -39.00 -33.81
CA LEU A 4 6.81 -37.63 -34.06
C LEU A 4 5.69 -36.59 -33.88
N ARG A 5 4.45 -36.92 -34.29
CA ARG A 5 3.26 -36.07 -34.07
C ARG A 5 2.97 -35.85 -32.59
N TRP A 6 3.14 -36.87 -31.75
CA TRP A 6 2.97 -36.76 -30.30
C TRP A 6 4.07 -35.94 -29.62
N LEU A 7 5.32 -36.07 -30.08
CA LEU A 7 6.42 -35.24 -29.57
C LEU A 7 6.22 -33.76 -29.94
N ILE A 8 5.82 -33.47 -31.18
CA ILE A 8 5.51 -32.10 -31.60
C ILE A 8 4.33 -31.55 -30.78
N ALA A 9 3.26 -32.33 -30.59
CA ALA A 9 2.12 -31.92 -29.78
C ALA A 9 2.54 -31.63 -28.32
N ALA A 10 3.39 -32.48 -27.72
CA ALA A 10 3.91 -32.28 -26.36
C ALA A 10 4.74 -30.99 -26.26
N VAL A 11 5.62 -30.73 -27.23
CA VAL A 11 6.43 -29.50 -27.28
C VAL A 11 5.53 -28.27 -27.42
N VAL A 12 4.53 -28.31 -28.30
CA VAL A 12 3.58 -27.20 -28.48
C VAL A 12 2.81 -26.91 -27.19
N VAL A 13 2.37 -27.94 -26.47
CA VAL A 13 1.68 -27.77 -25.18
C VAL A 13 2.60 -27.14 -24.13
N ILE A 14 3.86 -27.57 -24.04
CA ILE A 14 4.84 -27.00 -23.11
C ILE A 14 5.10 -25.53 -23.45
N VAL A 15 5.31 -25.21 -24.73
CA VAL A 15 5.54 -23.83 -25.17
C VAL A 15 4.32 -22.96 -24.88
N ALA A 16 3.12 -23.41 -25.23
CA ALA A 16 1.88 -22.68 -24.98
C ALA A 16 1.66 -22.46 -23.47
N GLY A 17 1.94 -23.47 -22.64
CA GLY A 17 1.88 -23.36 -21.18
C GLY A 17 2.87 -22.33 -20.63
N GLY A 18 4.12 -22.33 -21.13
CA GLY A 18 5.13 -21.34 -20.74
C GLY A 18 4.73 -19.91 -21.14
N VAL A 19 4.19 -19.73 -22.34
CA VAL A 19 3.68 -18.42 -22.81
C VAL A 19 2.51 -17.95 -21.95
N ALA A 20 1.55 -18.82 -21.65
CA ALA A 20 0.40 -18.47 -20.81
C ALA A 20 0.83 -18.10 -19.38
N ALA A 21 1.77 -18.85 -18.80
CA ALA A 21 2.32 -18.55 -17.48
C ALA A 21 3.08 -17.21 -17.46
N GLY A 22 3.90 -16.95 -18.49
CA GLY A 22 4.61 -15.67 -18.65
C GLY A 22 3.64 -14.50 -18.82
N ALA A 23 2.62 -14.65 -19.66
CA ALA A 23 1.57 -13.65 -19.83
C ALA A 23 0.81 -13.39 -18.53
N TYR A 24 0.44 -14.43 -17.78
CA TYR A 24 -0.18 -14.26 -16.46
C TYR A 24 0.73 -13.53 -15.48
N TYR A 25 2.03 -13.83 -15.47
CA TYR A 25 2.98 -13.15 -14.59
C TYR A 25 3.15 -11.65 -14.92
N VAL A 26 3.16 -11.29 -16.20
CA VAL A 26 3.33 -9.90 -16.66
C VAL A 26 2.02 -9.12 -16.60
N PHE A 27 0.92 -9.71 -17.05
CA PHE A 27 -0.38 -9.04 -17.22
C PHE A 27 -1.39 -9.34 -16.12
N GLY A 28 -1.15 -10.33 -15.26
CA GLY A 28 -2.01 -10.66 -14.12
C GLY A 28 -1.91 -9.66 -12.97
N GLY A 29 -2.92 -9.69 -12.09
CA GLY A 29 -3.04 -8.83 -10.92
C GLY A 29 -3.57 -7.43 -11.25
N SER A 30 -4.52 -6.96 -10.44
CA SER A 30 -4.98 -5.58 -10.40
C SER A 30 -4.66 -4.98 -9.04
N ALA A 31 -4.20 -3.73 -9.04
CA ALA A 31 -4.00 -3.00 -7.81
C ALA A 31 -5.36 -2.65 -7.17
N PRO A 32 -5.53 -2.78 -5.85
CA PRO A 32 -6.70 -2.24 -5.14
C PRO A 32 -6.86 -0.75 -5.48
N PRO A 33 -8.05 -0.14 -5.48
CA PRO A 33 -8.18 1.30 -5.75
C PRO A 33 -7.35 2.18 -4.78
N PRO A 34 -7.01 3.42 -5.16
CA PRO A 34 -6.42 4.39 -4.24
C PRO A 34 -7.34 4.63 -3.02
N PRO A 35 -6.80 4.79 -1.81
CA PRO A 35 -7.63 5.14 -0.67
C PRO A 35 -8.23 6.53 -0.84
N THR A 36 -9.48 6.67 -0.41
CA THR A 36 -10.20 7.94 -0.38
C THR A 36 -10.58 8.26 1.05
N LEU A 37 -10.38 9.50 1.47
CA LEU A 37 -10.94 9.99 2.73
C LEU A 37 -12.42 10.32 2.52
N PRO A 38 -13.31 10.03 3.48
CA PRO A 38 -14.69 10.47 3.39
C PRO A 38 -14.71 12.00 3.34
N SER A 39 -15.50 12.55 2.41
CA SER A 39 -15.82 13.98 2.44
C SER A 39 -16.60 14.28 3.71
N ARG A 40 -16.17 15.29 4.46
CA ARG A 40 -16.86 15.73 5.69
C ARG A 40 -18.23 16.28 5.27
N THR A 41 -19.30 15.49 5.41
CA THR A 41 -20.66 15.95 5.19
C THR A 41 -21.17 16.61 6.48
N SER A 42 -21.84 17.76 6.35
CA SER A 42 -22.30 18.58 7.48
C SER A 42 -23.20 17.82 8.49
N ALA A 43 -23.79 16.69 8.09
CA ALA A 43 -24.58 15.83 8.97
C ALA A 43 -23.75 15.12 10.05
N ALA A 44 -22.47 14.80 9.80
CA ALA A 44 -21.57 14.23 10.80
C ALA A 44 -21.06 15.27 11.81
N ALA A 45 -21.09 16.57 11.45
CA ALA A 45 -20.74 17.66 12.36
C ALA A 45 -21.76 17.83 13.49
N ASN A 46 -23.00 17.35 13.31
CA ASN A 46 -24.07 17.47 14.30
C ASN A 46 -24.08 16.35 15.36
N GLN A 47 -23.13 15.40 15.30
CA GLN A 47 -23.00 14.32 16.29
C GLN A 47 -21.74 14.41 17.17
N ILE A 48 -20.92 15.45 17.00
CA ILE A 48 -19.70 15.66 17.79
C ILE A 48 -19.82 17.01 18.49
N SER A 49 -20.52 17.05 19.63
CA SER A 49 -20.49 18.20 20.56
C SER A 49 -19.21 18.25 21.41
N THR A 50 -18.15 17.55 21.01
CA THR A 50 -16.86 17.57 21.70
C THR A 50 -15.87 18.41 20.89
N THR A 51 -15.28 19.39 21.56
CA THR A 51 -14.08 20.09 21.07
C THR A 51 -13.06 19.10 20.48
N PRO A 52 -12.38 19.42 19.37
CA PRO A 52 -11.30 18.60 18.84
C PRO A 52 -10.08 18.59 19.78
N ALA A 53 -10.02 19.50 20.77
CA ALA A 53 -8.89 19.62 21.68
C ALA A 53 -8.67 18.34 22.50
N GLY A 54 -7.41 17.91 22.58
CA GLY A 54 -7.01 16.74 23.36
C GLY A 54 -5.88 15.95 22.71
N THR A 55 -5.68 14.74 23.23
CA THR A 55 -4.72 13.77 22.68
C THR A 55 -5.48 12.62 22.05
N TRP A 56 -5.23 12.43 20.76
CA TRP A 56 -5.79 11.37 19.93
C TRP A 56 -4.75 10.28 19.72
N ARG A 57 -5.21 9.04 19.56
CA ARG A 57 -4.36 7.88 19.26
C ARG A 57 -4.93 7.17 18.04
N ILE A 58 -4.06 6.61 17.21
CA ILE A 58 -4.49 5.81 16.06
C ILE A 58 -5.24 4.58 16.58
N ALA A 59 -6.48 4.41 16.13
CA ALA A 59 -7.27 3.21 16.38
C ALA A 59 -7.01 2.18 15.26
N PRO A 60 -6.67 0.93 15.61
CA PRO A 60 -6.57 -0.15 14.62
C PRO A 60 -7.94 -0.37 13.95
N ALA A 61 -7.96 -0.34 12.62
CA ALA A 61 -9.14 -0.61 11.81
C ALA A 61 -8.71 -1.19 10.46
N ALA A 62 -9.62 -1.82 9.73
CA ALA A 62 -9.33 -2.43 8.44
C ALA A 62 -8.79 -1.43 7.39
N ASN A 63 -9.09 -0.14 7.54
CA ASN A 63 -8.65 0.95 6.67
C ASN A 63 -7.52 1.82 7.29
N THR A 64 -6.98 1.44 8.45
CA THR A 64 -5.80 2.08 9.05
C THR A 64 -4.54 1.39 8.54
N PHE A 65 -3.77 2.06 7.69
CA PHE A 65 -2.53 1.53 7.15
C PHE A 65 -1.57 2.63 6.73
N VAL A 66 -0.29 2.28 6.62
CA VAL A 66 0.74 3.02 5.89
C VAL A 66 1.17 2.17 4.70
N GLY A 67 1.45 2.79 3.56
CA GLY A 67 1.82 2.05 2.37
C GLY A 67 2.27 2.92 1.22
N TYR A 68 2.71 2.26 0.16
CA TYR A 68 3.13 2.90 -1.08
C TYR A 68 2.20 2.52 -2.24
N ARG A 69 2.25 3.35 -3.27
CA ARG A 69 1.60 3.11 -4.55
C ARG A 69 2.53 3.61 -5.65
N VAL A 70 3.10 2.71 -6.44
CA VAL A 70 4.10 3.03 -7.46
C VAL A 70 3.63 2.54 -8.82
N GLN A 71 3.69 3.40 -9.83
CA GLN A 71 3.44 3.00 -11.22
C GLN A 71 4.72 2.37 -11.79
N GLU A 72 4.63 1.10 -12.17
CA GLU A 72 5.68 0.33 -12.82
C GLU A 72 5.45 0.36 -14.34
N LEU A 73 6.50 0.61 -15.10
CA LEU A 73 6.50 0.69 -16.56
C LEU A 73 7.35 -0.45 -17.12
N PHE A 74 6.74 -1.33 -17.92
CA PHE A 74 7.41 -2.48 -18.55
C PHE A 74 7.35 -2.41 -20.08
N ALA A 75 8.24 -3.16 -20.74
CA ALA A 75 8.33 -3.28 -22.20
C ALA A 75 8.39 -1.91 -22.93
N GLY A 76 9.33 -1.05 -22.53
CA GLY A 76 9.44 0.30 -23.10
C GLY A 76 8.19 1.14 -22.85
N GLU A 77 7.66 1.10 -21.62
CA GLU A 77 6.53 1.91 -21.15
C GLU A 77 5.16 1.58 -21.76
N THR A 78 5.04 0.50 -22.53
CA THR A 78 3.75 0.09 -23.12
C THR A 78 2.86 -0.66 -22.12
N ILE A 79 3.46 -1.27 -21.10
CA ILE A 79 2.74 -2.03 -20.08
C ILE A 79 2.80 -1.28 -18.76
N HIS A 80 1.66 -0.82 -18.26
CA HIS A 80 1.56 -0.10 -17.00
C HIS A 80 1.00 -1.01 -15.93
N LYS A 81 1.69 -1.07 -14.80
CA LYS A 81 1.25 -1.78 -13.60
C LYS A 81 1.33 -0.85 -12.41
N THR A 82 0.53 -1.13 -11.39
CA THR A 82 0.60 -0.38 -10.14
C THR A 82 0.97 -1.34 -9.03
N ALA A 83 2.14 -1.16 -8.45
CA ALA A 83 2.55 -1.86 -7.25
C ALA A 83 1.95 -1.17 -6.03
N VAL A 84 1.40 -1.97 -5.13
CA VAL A 84 0.82 -1.49 -3.87
C VAL A 84 1.34 -2.37 -2.75
N GLY A 85 1.96 -1.76 -1.75
CA GLY A 85 2.31 -2.42 -0.50
C GLY A 85 1.71 -1.66 0.68
N ARG A 86 1.17 -2.39 1.67
CA ARG A 86 0.57 -1.80 2.88
C ARG A 86 0.98 -2.56 4.12
N THR A 87 1.10 -1.85 5.23
CA THR A 87 1.22 -2.40 6.59
C THR A 87 0.11 -1.81 7.46
N SER A 88 -0.57 -2.66 8.22
CA SER A 88 -1.55 -2.26 9.25
C SER A 88 -0.91 -2.05 10.61
N SER A 89 0.38 -2.35 10.76
CA SER A 89 1.15 -2.20 12.00
C SER A 89 1.54 -0.74 12.17
N VAL A 90 0.54 0.09 12.45
CA VAL A 90 0.66 1.55 12.59
C VAL A 90 0.26 1.96 13.99
N THR A 91 1.10 2.75 14.62
CA THR A 91 0.83 3.38 15.92
C THR A 91 1.12 4.86 15.83
N GLY A 92 0.47 5.65 16.67
CA GLY A 92 0.75 7.08 16.70
C GLY A 92 -0.17 7.86 17.59
N THR A 93 0.20 9.11 17.80
CA THR A 93 -0.53 10.09 18.57
C THR A 93 -0.60 11.41 17.82
N MET A 94 -1.66 12.16 18.11
CA MET A 94 -1.83 13.53 17.66
C MET A 94 -2.35 14.36 18.83
N THR A 95 -1.79 15.54 19.06
CA THR A 95 -2.34 16.50 20.01
C THR A 95 -2.87 17.70 19.25
N CYS A 96 -4.03 18.20 19.66
CA CYS A 96 -4.61 19.40 19.09
C CYS A 96 -5.29 20.24 20.17
N ASN A 97 -5.43 21.53 19.88
CA ASN A 97 -6.37 22.41 20.58
C ASN A 97 -7.60 22.64 19.69
N ASP A 98 -8.45 23.61 20.03
CA ASP A 98 -9.66 23.91 19.25
C ASP A 98 -9.40 24.33 17.80
N GLN A 99 -8.20 24.83 17.49
CA GLN A 99 -7.90 25.50 16.23
C GLN A 99 -6.73 24.90 15.45
N GLN A 100 -5.87 24.10 16.10
CA GLN A 100 -4.60 23.65 15.54
C GLN A 100 -4.24 22.25 16.00
N VAL A 101 -3.63 21.49 15.10
CA VAL A 101 -2.82 20.33 15.42
C VAL A 101 -1.48 20.83 15.94
N GLN A 102 -1.15 20.46 17.17
CA GLN A 102 0.06 20.90 17.86
C GLN A 102 1.24 19.96 17.63
N ALA A 103 0.98 18.65 17.65
CA ALA A 103 1.98 17.64 17.37
C ALA A 103 1.35 16.39 16.77
N VAL A 104 2.12 15.71 15.93
CA VAL A 104 1.80 14.38 15.39
C VAL A 104 3.07 13.54 15.46
N ALA A 105 2.93 12.30 15.91
CA ALA A 105 3.96 11.28 15.83
C ALA A 105 3.33 9.96 15.41
N ILE A 106 3.73 9.44 14.26
CA ILE A 106 3.24 8.18 13.70
C ILE A 106 4.43 7.29 13.39
N THR A 107 4.33 6.02 13.76
CA THR A 107 5.31 4.98 13.45
C THR A 107 4.60 3.80 12.82
N ALA A 108 5.11 3.36 11.67
CA ALA A 108 4.67 2.13 11.00
C ALA A 108 5.80 1.10 10.96
N ASN A 109 5.49 -0.13 11.38
CA ASN A 109 6.40 -1.26 11.20
C ASN A 109 6.34 -1.75 9.75
N LEU A 110 7.43 -1.54 9.03
CA LEU A 110 7.61 -1.93 7.65
C LEU A 110 8.03 -3.39 7.47
N GLN A 111 8.39 -4.11 8.54
CA GLN A 111 8.58 -5.56 8.44
C GLN A 111 7.27 -6.30 8.11
N ASP A 112 6.13 -5.68 8.43
CA ASP A 112 4.80 -6.19 8.08
C ASP A 112 4.28 -5.65 6.73
N LEU A 113 5.13 -4.96 5.95
CA LEU A 113 4.77 -4.37 4.66
C LEU A 113 4.52 -5.47 3.63
N LYS A 114 3.27 -5.54 3.13
CA LYS A 114 2.85 -6.61 2.23
C LYS A 114 2.31 -6.08 0.91
N SER A 115 2.79 -6.63 -0.21
CA SER A 115 2.21 -6.49 -1.54
C SER A 115 1.52 -7.78 -1.99
N ASP A 116 0.95 -7.76 -3.19
CA ASP A 116 0.38 -8.93 -3.88
C ASP A 116 1.44 -9.93 -4.37
N ARG A 117 2.75 -9.65 -4.23
CA ARG A 117 3.83 -10.50 -4.73
C ARG A 117 4.91 -10.74 -3.67
N ALA A 118 5.03 -11.99 -3.22
CA ALA A 118 6.07 -12.38 -2.25
C ALA A 118 7.51 -12.03 -2.69
N PRO A 119 7.93 -12.20 -3.97
CA PRO A 119 9.28 -11.80 -4.39
C PRO A 119 9.55 -10.30 -4.25
N ARG A 120 8.51 -9.45 -4.44
CA ARG A 120 8.63 -8.00 -4.24
C ARG A 120 8.81 -7.68 -2.77
N ASP A 121 8.06 -8.35 -1.90
CA ASP A 121 8.19 -8.16 -0.46
C ASP A 121 9.62 -8.55 -0.01
N THR A 122 10.14 -9.69 -0.43
CA THR A 122 11.52 -10.11 -0.14
C THR A 122 12.56 -9.08 -0.61
N TYR A 123 12.38 -8.51 -1.80
CA TYR A 123 13.28 -7.48 -2.33
C TYR A 123 13.21 -6.18 -1.50
N LEU A 124 12.01 -5.78 -1.05
CA LEU A 124 11.82 -4.63 -0.16
C LEU A 124 12.52 -4.82 1.19
N HIS A 125 12.49 -6.03 1.74
CA HIS A 125 13.16 -6.37 3.00
C HIS A 125 14.69 -6.30 2.95
N THR A 126 15.28 -6.69 1.82
CA THR A 126 16.72 -7.01 1.77
C THR A 126 17.55 -6.13 0.83
N HIS A 127 16.93 -5.44 -0.14
CA HIS A 127 17.67 -4.70 -1.17
C HIS A 127 17.16 -3.27 -1.42
N ALA A 128 15.87 -3.01 -1.24
CA ALA A 128 15.29 -1.70 -1.52
C ALA A 128 15.13 -0.85 -0.24
N LEU A 129 14.00 -1.00 0.45
CA LEU A 129 13.76 -0.25 1.69
C LEU A 129 14.58 -0.80 2.86
N GLU A 130 15.16 -1.99 2.69
CA GLU A 130 15.95 -2.72 3.69
C GLU A 130 15.22 -2.83 5.03
N THR A 131 13.93 -3.19 5.00
CA THR A 131 13.07 -3.16 6.21
C THR A 131 13.48 -4.15 7.29
N ASP A 132 14.37 -5.11 7.00
CA ASP A 132 15.03 -5.94 8.01
C ASP A 132 16.00 -5.12 8.88
N ASN A 133 16.68 -4.14 8.29
CA ASN A 133 17.65 -3.26 8.97
C ASN A 133 17.01 -1.93 9.40
N ILE A 134 16.02 -1.44 8.65
CA ILE A 134 15.33 -0.16 8.85
C ILE A 134 13.81 -0.44 9.00
N PRO A 135 13.39 -1.02 10.14
CA PRO A 135 12.04 -1.58 10.27
C PRO A 135 10.94 -0.54 10.43
N ASN A 136 11.27 0.72 10.72
CA ASN A 136 10.28 1.73 11.09
C ASN A 136 10.27 2.89 10.09
N ALA A 137 9.08 3.21 9.56
CA ALA A 137 8.81 4.50 8.95
C ALA A 137 8.16 5.41 9.99
N THR A 138 8.69 6.63 10.13
CA THR A 138 8.16 7.63 11.05
C THR A 138 7.67 8.86 10.31
N PHE A 139 6.61 9.46 10.82
CA PHE A 139 6.12 10.77 10.41
C PHE A 139 5.92 11.63 11.65
N THR A 140 6.50 12.83 11.64
CA THR A 140 6.36 13.82 12.69
C THR A 140 5.94 15.17 12.12
N LEU A 141 5.03 15.84 12.82
CA LEU A 141 4.67 17.21 12.48
C LEU A 141 5.81 18.15 12.89
N SER A 142 6.34 18.93 11.95
CA SER A 142 7.48 19.82 12.18
C SER A 142 7.12 21.13 12.86
N ALA A 143 5.89 21.61 12.68
CA ALA A 143 5.34 22.82 13.31
C ALA A 143 3.80 22.72 13.40
N PRO A 144 3.15 23.40 14.36
CA PRO A 144 1.69 23.38 14.47
C PRO A 144 1.00 23.79 13.17
N ASP A 145 -0.12 23.14 12.85
CA ASP A 145 -0.90 23.39 11.64
C ASP A 145 -2.38 23.61 11.98
N ALA A 146 -3.07 24.44 11.19
CA ALA A 146 -4.45 24.79 11.44
C ALA A 146 -5.37 23.58 11.22
N LEU A 147 -6.32 23.38 12.13
CA LEU A 147 -7.44 22.48 11.86
C LEU A 147 -8.30 23.11 10.76
N PRO A 148 -8.78 22.32 9.78
CA PRO A 148 -9.78 22.79 8.83
C PRO A 148 -10.96 23.35 9.61
N GLY A 149 -11.33 24.60 9.29
CA GLY A 149 -12.52 25.23 9.86
C GLY A 149 -13.79 24.40 9.60
N PRO A 150 -14.90 24.71 10.30
CA PRO A 150 -16.19 24.12 10.00
C PRO A 150 -16.61 24.38 8.54
#